data_AF-A0A0F6MM98-F1
#
_entry.id   AF-A0A0F6MM98-F1
#
_cell.length_a   1.000
_cell.length_b   1.000
_cell.length_c   1.000
_cell.angle_alpha   90.00
_cell.angle_beta   90.00
_cell.angle_gamma   90.00
#
_symmetry.space_group_name_H-M   'P 1'
#
loop_
_entity.id
_entity.type
_entity.pdbx_description
1 polymer ?
#
loop_
_entity_poly.entity_id
_entity_poly.type
_entity_poly.pdbx_seq_one_letter_code
_entity_poly.pdbx_strand_id
1 'polypeptide(L)'
;MSSMVVPEKIKVLNHYALSGCDDLVSVELPSRLEKIMWSSFAYDYKLKTVTCKAANPPVIKAGQEVFEGTPIASATLRVPAGSKALYQAAEGWKDFGTIVEF
;
A
#
# COMPACT_ATOMS: atom_id res chain seq x y z
N MET A 1 10.05 -12.66 7.00
CA MET A 1 10.39 -11.22 7.15
C MET A 1 9.10 -10.49 7.52
N SER A 2 9.02 -9.86 8.70
CA SER A 2 7.73 -9.35 9.23
C SER A 2 7.42 -7.89 8.88
N SER A 3 8.43 -7.08 8.57
CA SER A 3 8.25 -5.68 8.17
C SER A 3 9.16 -5.32 7.00
N MET A 4 8.68 -4.39 6.16
CA MET A 4 9.42 -3.84 5.03
C MET A 4 9.38 -2.32 5.06
N VAL A 5 10.53 -1.68 4.84
CA VAL A 5 10.62 -0.23 4.68
C VAL A 5 11.14 0.06 3.28
N VAL A 6 10.32 0.68 2.45
CA VAL A 6 10.67 1.05 1.07
C VAL A 6 11.47 2.37 1.12
N PRO A 7 12.71 2.42 0.59
CA PRO A 7 13.55 3.62 0.64
C PRO A 7 12.93 4.89 0.03
N GLU A 8 13.20 6.06 0.64
CA GLU A 8 12.67 7.38 0.23
C GLU A 8 13.02 7.82 -1.20
N LYS A 9 14.01 7.19 -1.83
CA LYS A 9 14.40 7.49 -3.22
C LYS A 9 13.50 6.78 -4.25
N ILE A 10 12.70 5.81 -3.83
CA ILE A 10 11.86 5.01 -4.71
C ILE A 10 10.59 5.79 -5.05
N LYS A 11 10.38 5.99 -6.36
CA LYS A 11 9.19 6.64 -6.92
C LYS A 11 8.18 5.65 -7.49
N VAL A 12 8.64 4.47 -7.88
CA VAL A 12 7.81 3.45 -8.52
C VAL A 12 8.10 2.12 -7.84
N LEU A 13 7.06 1.49 -7.31
CA LEU A 13 7.13 0.10 -6.89
C LEU A 13 6.81 -0.78 -8.09
N ASN A 14 7.80 -1.52 -8.57
CA ASN A 14 7.71 -2.31 -9.79
C ASN A 14 6.84 -3.55 -9.62
N HIS A 15 6.49 -4.15 -10.76
CA HIS A 15 5.73 -5.40 -10.84
C HIS A 15 6.26 -6.45 -9.86
N TYR A 16 5.36 -7.02 -9.06
CA TYR A 16 5.67 -8.09 -8.10
C TYR A 16 6.73 -7.76 -7.04
N ALA A 17 7.08 -6.49 -6.82
CA ALA A 17 8.21 -6.14 -5.96
C ALA A 17 8.13 -6.72 -4.54
N LEU A 18 6.92 -6.89 -4.00
CA LEU A 18 6.64 -7.47 -2.69
C LEU A 18 5.58 -8.57 -2.77
N SER A 19 5.37 -9.20 -3.93
CA SER A 19 4.35 -10.24 -4.06
C SER A 19 4.76 -11.55 -3.38
N GLY A 20 3.82 -12.21 -2.70
CA GLY A 20 4.01 -13.53 -2.10
C GLY A 20 4.88 -13.50 -0.85
N CYS A 21 4.92 -12.38 -0.13
CA CYS A 21 5.64 -12.26 1.12
C CYS A 21 4.80 -12.81 2.27
N ASP A 22 4.74 -14.14 2.42
CA ASP A 22 3.89 -14.85 3.39
C ASP A 22 4.02 -14.41 4.86
N ASP A 23 5.17 -13.83 5.22
CA ASP A 23 5.45 -13.36 6.58
C ASP A 23 5.29 -11.85 6.76
N LEU A 24 5.06 -11.09 5.69
CA LEU A 24 5.00 -9.63 5.74
C LEU A 24 3.75 -9.18 6.49
N VAL A 25 3.94 -8.53 7.64
CA VAL A 25 2.86 -8.02 8.49
C VAL A 25 2.67 -6.53 8.29
N SER A 26 3.77 -5.78 8.07
CA SER A 26 3.71 -4.34 7.87
C SER A 26 4.64 -3.84 6.78
N VAL A 27 4.20 -2.79 6.07
CA VAL A 27 5.04 -2.08 5.09
C VAL A 27 4.98 -0.58 5.32
N GLU A 28 6.12 0.08 5.22
CA GLU A 28 6.25 1.53 5.14
C GLU A 28 6.61 1.96 3.72
N LEU A 29 5.74 2.75 3.11
CA LEU A 29 5.91 3.34 1.80
C LEU A 29 6.40 4.79 1.93
N PRO A 30 7.35 5.23 1.08
CA PRO A 30 8.00 6.51 1.23
C PRO A 30 7.10 7.67 0.85
N SER A 31 7.49 8.87 1.28
CA SER A 31 6.73 10.11 1.04
C SER A 31 6.66 10.52 -0.43
N ARG A 32 7.64 10.05 -1.22
CA ARG A 32 7.80 10.38 -2.65
C ARG A 32 7.37 9.25 -3.58
N LEU A 33 6.67 8.23 -3.09
CA LEU A 33 6.15 7.16 -3.93
C LEU A 33 5.06 7.72 -4.85
N GLU A 34 5.23 7.58 -6.15
CA GLU A 34 4.33 8.12 -7.17
C GLU A 34 3.42 7.04 -7.77
N LYS A 35 3.90 5.80 -7.93
CA LYS A 35 3.19 4.72 -8.62
C LYS A 35 3.45 3.35 -8.01
N ILE A 36 2.43 2.49 -8.06
CA ILE A 36 2.54 1.07 -7.73
C ILE A 36 2.04 0.25 -8.92
N MET A 37 2.87 -0.70 -9.36
CA MET A 37 2.64 -1.48 -10.58
C MET A 37 1.91 -2.80 -10.27
N TRP A 38 1.53 -3.53 -11.33
CA TRP A 38 0.76 -4.78 -11.26
C TRP A 38 1.26 -5.77 -10.19
N SER A 39 0.33 -6.25 -9.37
CA SER A 39 0.52 -7.28 -8.35
C SER A 39 1.68 -7.02 -7.37
N SER A 40 2.06 -5.76 -7.14
CA SER A 40 3.22 -5.43 -6.31
C SER A 40 3.11 -5.93 -4.86
N PHE A 41 1.89 -6.11 -4.35
CA PHE A 41 1.56 -6.62 -3.00
C PHE A 41 0.57 -7.78 -3.08
N ALA A 42 0.59 -8.56 -4.16
CA ALA A 42 -0.33 -9.68 -4.32
C ALA A 42 0.11 -10.86 -3.46
N TYR A 43 -0.85 -11.57 -2.88
CA TYR A 43 -0.67 -12.78 -2.07
C TYR A 43 0.12 -12.55 -0.76
N ASP A 44 0.04 -11.36 -0.18
CA ASP A 44 0.64 -11.03 1.12
C ASP A 44 -0.34 -11.34 2.27
N TYR A 45 -0.60 -12.63 2.51
CA TYR A 45 -1.71 -13.10 3.35
C TYR A 45 -1.66 -12.64 4.82
N LYS A 46 -0.50 -12.23 5.33
CA LYS A 46 -0.32 -11.76 6.71
C LYS A 46 -0.26 -10.23 6.83
N LEU A 47 -0.41 -9.49 5.72
CA LEU A 47 -0.31 -8.04 5.73
C LEU A 47 -1.47 -7.42 6.53
N LYS A 48 -1.15 -6.72 7.60
CA LYS A 48 -2.12 -6.06 8.50
C LYS A 48 -2.03 -4.55 8.49
N THR A 49 -0.86 -4.01 8.15
CA THR A 49 -0.63 -2.57 8.24
C THR A 49 0.18 -2.05 7.07
N VAL A 50 -0.38 -1.06 6.38
CA VAL A 50 0.32 -0.28 5.35
C VAL A 50 0.43 1.13 5.86
N THR A 51 1.65 1.65 5.99
CA THR A 51 1.88 3.06 6.29
C THR A 51 2.36 3.74 5.03
N CYS A 52 1.58 4.64 4.46
CA CYS A 52 1.99 5.42 3.31
C CYS A 52 2.31 6.85 3.77
N LYS A 53 3.55 7.29 3.58
CA LYS A 53 3.99 8.64 3.96
C LYS A 53 3.66 9.70 2.90
N ALA A 54 3.13 9.30 1.74
CA ALA A 54 2.79 10.21 0.66
C ALA A 54 1.47 10.95 0.98
N ALA A 55 1.49 12.28 0.89
CA ALA A 55 0.29 13.10 1.10
C ALA A 55 -0.77 12.88 0.01
N ASN A 56 -0.32 12.63 -1.23
CA ASN A 56 -1.19 12.20 -2.32
C ASN A 56 -1.05 10.67 -2.48
N PRO A 57 -2.15 9.94 -2.70
CA PRO A 57 -2.11 8.50 -2.90
C PRO A 57 -1.26 8.17 -4.14
N PRO A 58 -0.28 7.26 -4.02
CA PRO A 58 0.43 6.72 -5.18
C PRO A 58 -0.56 6.14 -6.18
N VAL A 59 -0.34 6.37 -7.47
CA VAL A 59 -1.27 5.94 -8.51
C VAL A 59 -1.25 4.42 -8.63
N ILE A 60 -2.42 3.82 -8.42
CA ILE A 60 -2.74 2.44 -8.79
C ILE A 60 -3.71 2.52 -9.97
N LYS A 61 -3.35 1.93 -11.12
CA LYS A 61 -4.27 1.86 -12.26
C LYS A 61 -5.29 0.75 -12.00
N ALA A 62 -6.53 0.95 -12.47
CA ALA A 62 -7.55 -0.09 -12.42
C ALA A 62 -7.08 -1.36 -13.16
N GLY A 63 -7.45 -2.53 -12.65
CA GLY A 63 -7.03 -3.83 -13.20
C GLY A 63 -5.54 -4.16 -12.97
N GLN A 64 -4.88 -3.50 -12.01
CA GLN A 64 -3.50 -3.83 -11.63
C GLN A 64 -3.39 -4.84 -10.48
N GLU A 65 -4.50 -5.35 -9.92
CA GLU A 65 -4.46 -6.49 -8.98
C GLU A 65 -3.42 -6.31 -7.85
N VAL A 66 -3.15 -5.05 -7.45
CA VAL A 66 -1.98 -4.70 -6.64
C VAL A 66 -1.98 -5.44 -5.31
N PHE A 67 -3.17 -5.64 -4.75
CA PHE A 67 -3.42 -6.33 -3.48
C PHE A 67 -4.23 -7.61 -3.68
N GLU A 68 -4.16 -8.25 -4.86
CA GLU A 68 -4.89 -9.50 -5.11
C GLU A 68 -4.51 -10.56 -4.07
N GLY A 69 -5.50 -11.21 -3.45
CA GLY A 69 -5.24 -12.21 -2.40
C GLY A 69 -4.68 -11.66 -1.09
N THR A 70 -4.55 -10.34 -0.95
CA THR A 70 -4.06 -9.67 0.27
C THR A 70 -5.24 -9.13 1.08
N PRO A 71 -5.30 -9.33 2.40
CA PRO A 71 -6.48 -9.04 3.22
C PRO A 71 -6.64 -7.53 3.54
N ILE A 72 -6.57 -6.66 2.55
CA ILE A 72 -6.62 -5.19 2.74
C ILE A 72 -7.95 -4.71 3.34
N ALA A 73 -9.05 -5.43 3.08
CA ALA A 73 -10.36 -5.12 3.63
C ALA A 73 -10.45 -5.27 5.16
N SER A 74 -9.50 -5.96 5.80
CA SER A 74 -9.36 -6.02 7.26
C SER A 74 -8.08 -5.37 7.77
N ALA A 75 -7.22 -4.88 6.87
CA ALA A 75 -5.98 -4.20 7.19
C ALA A 75 -6.21 -2.72 7.53
N THR A 76 -5.21 -2.13 8.20
CA THR A 76 -5.15 -0.71 8.50
C THR A 76 -4.19 0.01 7.56
N LEU A 77 -4.68 1.05 6.90
CA LEU A 77 -3.89 2.02 6.15
C LEU A 77 -3.67 3.27 7.01
N ARG A 78 -2.40 3.63 7.23
CA ARG A 78 -1.98 4.84 7.93
C ARG A 78 -1.45 5.86 6.92
N VAL A 79 -2.02 7.06 6.92
CA VAL A 79 -1.69 8.14 5.97
C VAL A 79 -1.43 9.46 6.70
N PRO A 80 -0.75 10.45 6.09
CA PRO A 80 -0.50 11.73 6.75
C PRO A 80 -1.80 12.49 7.01
N ALA A 81 -1.85 13.26 8.10
CA ALA A 81 -2.97 14.15 8.41
C ALA A 81 -3.41 15.00 7.20
N GLY A 82 -4.71 15.05 6.94
CA GLY A 82 -5.32 15.75 5.81
C GLY A 82 -5.38 14.96 4.51
N SER A 83 -4.81 13.74 4.47
CA SER A 83 -4.75 12.91 3.25
C SER A 83 -5.88 11.89 3.17
N LYS A 84 -6.59 11.61 4.28
CA LYS A 84 -7.58 10.52 4.37
C LYS A 84 -8.62 10.54 3.24
N ALA A 85 -9.20 11.70 2.96
CA ALA A 85 -10.23 11.84 1.92
C ALA A 85 -9.69 11.49 0.52
N LEU A 86 -8.42 11.79 0.23
CA LEU A 86 -7.79 11.46 -1.05
C LEU A 86 -7.61 9.94 -1.19
N TYR A 87 -7.16 9.26 -0.13
CA TYR A 87 -7.00 7.81 -0.13
C TYR A 87 -8.36 7.08 -0.20
N GLN A 88 -9.39 7.60 0.46
CA GLN A 88 -10.76 7.07 0.36
C GLN A 88 -11.36 7.19 -1.04
N ALA A 89 -10.87 8.12 -1.87
CA ALA A 89 -11.32 8.29 -3.26
C ALA A 89 -10.42 7.58 -4.29
N ALA A 90 -9.23 7.12 -3.89
CA ALA A 90 -8.24 6.57 -4.81
C ALA A 90 -8.43 5.06 -5.03
N GLU A 91 -8.27 4.64 -6.29
CA GLU A 91 -8.35 3.24 -6.70
C GLU A 91 -7.32 2.37 -5.94
N GLY A 92 -7.73 1.18 -5.50
CA GLY A 92 -6.92 0.25 -4.69
C GLY A 92 -6.74 0.67 -3.23
N TRP A 93 -6.70 1.97 -2.94
CA TRP A 93 -6.59 2.50 -1.58
C TRP A 93 -7.93 2.58 -0.84
N LYS A 94 -9.00 2.89 -1.58
CA LYS A 94 -10.36 2.95 -1.06
C LYS A 94 -10.87 1.60 -0.53
N ASP A 95 -10.24 0.50 -0.95
CA ASP A 95 -10.62 -0.87 -0.61
C ASP A 95 -10.06 -1.32 0.76
N PHE A 96 -9.26 -0.47 1.42
CA PHE A 96 -8.80 -0.73 2.78
C PHE A 96 -9.93 -0.63 3.80
N GLY A 97 -9.99 -1.60 4.73
CA GLY A 97 -11.04 -1.64 5.75
C GLY A 97 -10.98 -0.49 6.75
N THR A 98 -9.77 -0.06 7.12
CA THR A 98 -9.56 1.04 8.07
C THR A 98 -8.53 2.00 7.53
N ILE A 99 -8.87 3.30 7.47
CA ILE A 99 -7.94 4.37 7.11
C ILE A 99 -7.85 5.36 8.28
N VAL A 100 -6.66 5.47 8.86
CA VAL A 100 -6.34 6.37 9.97
C VAL A 100 -5.25 7.35 9.58
N GLU A 101 -5.29 8.52 10.19
CA GLU A 101 -4.25 9.53 10.04
C GLU A 101 -3.27 9.45 11.21
N PHE A 102 -2.03 9.85 10.96
CA PHE A 102 -0.99 9.99 11.99
C PHE A 102 -0.42 11.41 12.02
#